data_AF-A0A3B9TVW5-F1
#
_entry.id   AF-A0A3B9TVW5-F1
#
_cell.length_a   1.000
_cell.length_b   1.000
_cell.length_c   1.000
_cell.angle_alpha   90.00
_cell.angle_beta   90.00
_cell.angle_gamma   90.00
#
_symmetry.space_group_name_H-M   'P 1'
#
loop_
_entity.id
_entity.type
_entity.pdbx_description
1 polymer ?
#
loop_
_entity_poly.entity_id
_entity_poly.type
_entity_poly.pdbx_seq_one_letter_code
_entity_poly.pdbx_strand_id
1 'polypeptide(L)' 'MTDDLISPDGLPRCFGNRPGQEILAHYHDTEWGVPVHDDRHLFEMLTLEGAQAGLSWDVVLRKRAGYKAAFHDFDLRRVA' A
#
# COMPACT_ATOMS: atom_id res chain seq x y z
N MET A 1 4.01 21.73 -16.94
CA MET A 1 3.47 21.22 -15.66
C MET A 1 2.60 19.96 -15.85
N THR A 2 2.91 19.11 -16.83
CA THR A 2 2.18 17.85 -17.09
C THR A 2 3.13 16.65 -17.21
N ASP A 3 4.44 16.88 -17.12
CA ASP A 3 5.47 15.86 -17.27
C ASP A 3 5.61 14.99 -16.01
N ASP A 4 5.21 15.52 -14.84
CA ASP A 4 5.32 14.84 -13.54
C ASP A 4 4.23 13.78 -13.30
N LEU A 5 3.39 13.44 -14.27
CA LEU A 5 2.37 12.39 -14.15
C LEU A 5 2.72 11.14 -14.96
N ILE A 6 3.64 11.24 -15.93
CA ILE A 6 4.00 10.11 -16.79
C ILE A 6 5.06 9.27 -16.09
N SER A 7 4.75 7.99 -15.91
CA SER A 7 5.65 7.01 -15.29
C SER A 7 6.69 6.49 -16.29
N PRO A 8 7.78 5.83 -15.84
CA PRO A 8 8.80 5.26 -16.73
C PRO A 8 8.27 4.23 -17.75
N ASP A 9 7.16 3.57 -17.44
CA ASP A 9 6.46 2.63 -18.33
C ASP A 9 5.43 3.33 -19.25
N GLY A 10 5.39 4.67 -19.26
CA GLY A 10 4.52 5.48 -20.10
C GLY A 10 3.09 5.65 -19.57
N LEU A 11 2.75 5.04 -18.43
CA LEU A 11 1.41 5.15 -17.85
C LEU A 11 1.27 6.40 -16.95
N PRO A 12 0.13 7.12 -17.01
CA PRO A 12 -0.13 8.20 -16.09
C PRO A 12 -0.51 7.65 -14.71
N ARG A 13 0.16 8.09 -13.64
CA ARG A 13 -0.20 7.74 -12.25
C ARG A 13 -0.19 8.97 -11.36
N CYS A 14 -1.07 9.02 -10.36
CA CYS A 14 -1.11 10.13 -9.40
C CYS A 14 -0.04 10.02 -8.31
N PHE A 15 0.50 8.81 -8.08
CA PHE A 15 1.69 8.53 -7.28
C PHE A 15 2.33 7.20 -7.74
N GLY A 16 3.55 6.89 -7.27
CA GLY A 16 4.27 5.70 -7.74
C GLY A 16 4.84 5.84 -9.16
N ASN A 17 4.94 7.06 -9.68
CA ASN A 17 5.32 7.36 -11.05
C ASN A 17 6.82 7.65 -11.24
N ARG A 18 7.66 7.36 -10.25
CA ARG A 18 9.12 7.58 -10.31
C ARG A 18 9.90 6.26 -10.34
N PRO A 19 11.12 6.23 -10.92
CA PRO A 19 11.99 5.06 -10.84
C PRO A 19 12.22 4.60 -9.39
N GLY A 20 12.22 3.28 -9.15
CA GLY A 20 12.42 2.69 -7.83
C GLY A 20 11.14 2.62 -6.96
N GLN A 21 9.99 3.03 -7.50
CA GLN A 21 8.68 2.98 -6.83
C GLN A 21 7.78 1.85 -7.37
N GLU A 22 8.35 0.77 -7.89
CA GLU A 22 7.61 -0.28 -8.59
C GLU A 22 6.53 -0.94 -7.69
N ILE A 23 6.82 -1.10 -6.38
CA ILE A 23 5.86 -1.62 -5.41
C ILE A 23 4.69 -0.65 -5.23
N LEU A 24 4.99 0.64 -5.10
CA LEU A 24 3.98 1.68 -4.94
C LEU A 24 3.15 1.85 -6.22
N ALA A 25 3.77 1.72 -7.40
CA ALA A 25 3.09 1.73 -8.70
C ALA A 25 2.12 0.55 -8.83
N HIS A 26 2.56 -0.65 -8.46
CA HIS A 26 1.70 -1.83 -8.45
C HIS A 26 0.51 -1.65 -7.51
N TYR A 27 0.76 -1.21 -6.27
CA TYR A 27 -0.30 -0.91 -5.30
C TYR A 27 -1.29 0.14 -5.80
N HIS A 28 -0.79 1.22 -6.43
CA HIS A 28 -1.64 2.24 -7.08
C HIS A 28 -2.58 1.62 -8.11
N ASP A 29 -2.05 0.77 -9.00
CA ASP A 29 -2.79 0.27 -10.14
C ASP A 29 -3.81 -0.82 -9.79
N THR A 30 -3.56 -1.58 -8.71
CA THR A 30 -4.33 -2.81 -8.42
C THR A 30 -5.10 -2.79 -7.10
N GLU A 31 -4.72 -1.94 -6.15
CA GLU A 31 -5.30 -1.94 -4.80
C GLU A 31 -5.88 -0.57 -4.41
N TRP A 32 -5.18 0.52 -4.70
CA TRP A 32 -5.56 1.84 -4.22
C TRP A 32 -6.84 2.36 -4.88
N GLY A 33 -7.82 2.76 -4.05
CA GLY A 33 -9.11 3.26 -4.53
C GLY A 33 -10.06 2.18 -5.06
N VAL A 34 -9.65 0.90 -5.03
CA VAL A 34 -10.54 -0.22 -5.35
C VAL A 34 -11.44 -0.52 -4.13
N PRO A 35 -12.77 -0.56 -4.28
CA PRO A 35 -13.66 -0.85 -3.16
C PRO A 35 -13.45 -2.27 -2.59
N VAL A 36 -13.28 -2.37 -1.27
CA VAL A 36 -13.13 -3.63 -0.53
C VAL A 36 -14.15 -3.70 0.60
N HIS A 37 -14.75 -4.88 0.79
CA HIS A 37 -15.77 -5.15 1.81
C HIS A 37 -15.37 -6.33 2.74
N ASP A 38 -14.13 -6.80 2.66
CA ASP A 38 -13.59 -7.85 3.53
C ASP A 38 -13.04 -7.22 4.82
N ASP A 39 -13.60 -7.58 5.97
CA ASP A 39 -13.26 -6.98 7.27
C ASP A 39 -11.79 -7.18 7.65
N ARG A 40 -11.19 -8.33 7.30
CA ARG A 40 -9.78 -8.63 7.59
C ARG A 40 -8.87 -7.70 6.79
N HIS A 41 -9.13 -7.54 5.49
CA HIS A 41 -8.37 -6.62 4.65
C HIS A 41 -8.55 -5.17 5.11
N LEU A 42 -9.77 -4.76 5.46
CA LEU A 42 -10.01 -3.42 6.00
C LEU A 42 -9.25 -3.19 7.31
N PHE A 43 -9.20 -4.19 8.19
CA PHE A 43 -8.40 -4.14 9.43
C PHE A 43 -6.90 -4.10 9.17
N GLU A 44 -6.40 -4.89 8.20
CA GLU A 44 -5.02 -4.82 7.72
C GLU A 44 -4.67 -3.39 7.29
N MET A 45 -5.47 -2.82 6.38
CA MET A 45 -5.20 -1.49 5.83
C MET A 45 -5.28 -0.41 6.90
N LEU A 46 -6.31 -0.41 7.76
CA LEU A 46 -6.43 0.53 8.87
C LEU A 46 -5.20 0.50 9.81
N THR A 47 -4.70 -0.71 10.09
CA THR A 47 -3.50 -0.88 10.93
C THR A 47 -2.24 -0.35 10.25
N LEU A 48 -2.07 -0.64 8.95
CA LEU A 48 -0.90 -0.20 8.18
C LEU A 48 -0.87 1.32 7.98
N GLU A 49 -2.02 1.96 7.80
CA GLU A 49 -2.14 3.43 7.75
C GLU A 49 -1.67 4.08 9.06
N GLY A 50 -2.01 3.50 10.22
CA GLY A 50 -1.49 3.95 11.51
C GLY A 50 0.04 3.79 11.62
N ALA A 51 0.59 2.69 11.09
CA ALA A 51 2.03 2.44 11.07
C ALA A 51 2.82 3.41 10.17
N GLN A 52 2.14 4.16 9.28
CA GLN A 52 2.78 5.12 8.39
C GLN A 52 3.27 6.40 9.11
N ALA A 53 2.88 6.65 10.36
CA ALA A 53 3.20 7.92 11.04
C ALA A 53 4.71 8.28 10.96
N GLY A 54 5.03 9.33 10.19
CA GLY A 54 6.41 9.81 9.97
C GLY A 54 7.21 9.06 8.90
N LEU A 55 6.59 8.15 8.14
CA LEU A 55 7.20 7.34 7.09
C LEU A 55 6.51 7.56 5.72
N SER A 56 7.16 7.13 4.65
CA SER A 56 6.51 7.02 3.34
C SER A 56 5.69 5.72 3.25
N TRP A 57 4.62 5.73 2.46
CA TRP A 57 3.80 4.54 2.24
C TRP A 57 4.59 3.38 1.60
N ASP A 58 5.58 3.69 0.74
CA ASP A 58 6.48 2.69 0.15
C ASP A 58 7.25 1.89 1.23
N VAL A 59 7.66 2.54 2.32
CA VAL A 59 8.30 1.86 3.47
C VAL A 59 7.33 0.89 4.15
N VAL A 60 6.06 1.29 4.31
CA VAL A 60 5.02 0.44 4.89
C VAL A 60 4.73 -0.76 3.99
N LEU A 61 4.52 -0.54 2.68
CA LEU A 61 4.28 -1.60 1.70
C LEU A 61 5.42 -2.61 1.63
N ARG A 62 6.68 -2.16 1.66
CA ARG A 62 7.86 -3.05 1.72
C ARG A 62 7.90 -3.92 2.98
N LYS A 63 7.30 -3.45 4.09
CA LYS A 63 7.20 -4.19 5.35
C LYS A 63 5.92 -5.00 5.50
N ARG A 64 4.94 -4.87 4.58
CA ARG A 64 3.60 -5.48 4.68
C ARG A 64 3.64 -7.00 4.94
N ALA A 65 4.52 -7.73 4.26
CA ALA A 65 4.69 -9.17 4.51
C ALA A 65 5.15 -9.48 5.95
N GLY A 66 6.02 -8.65 6.52
CA GLY A 66 6.45 -8.74 7.91
C GLY A 66 5.31 -8.46 8.88
N TYR A 67 4.47 -7.46 8.60
CA TYR A 67 3.25 -7.20 9.38
C TYR A 67 2.27 -8.37 9.31
N LYS A 68 2.03 -8.95 8.13
CA LYS A 68 1.18 -10.16 8.01
C LYS A 68 1.68 -11.30 8.90
N ALA A 69 2.99 -11.55 8.92
CA ALA A 69 3.57 -12.56 9.80
C ALA A 69 3.40 -12.22 11.30
N ALA A 70 3.69 -10.98 11.68
CA ALA A 70 3.64 -10.54 13.08
C ALA A 70 2.21 -10.45 13.65
N PHE A 71 1.23 -10.13 12.80
CA PHE A 71 -0.17 -9.93 13.19
C PHE A 71 -1.07 -11.10 12.78
N HIS A 72 -0.51 -12.31 12.62
CA HIS A 72 -1.27 -13.53 12.32
C HIS A 72 -2.20 -13.41 11.09
N ASP A 73 -1.68 -12.84 10.00
CA ASP A 73 -2.43 -12.50 8.78
C ASP A 73 -3.66 -11.62 9.06
N PHE A 74 -3.56 -10.76 10.08
CA PHE A 74 -4.61 -9.85 10.53
C PHE A 74 -5.91 -10.57 10.94
N ASP A 75 -5.84 -11.82 11.39
CA ASP A 75 -7.00 -12.48 12.03
C ASP A 75 -7.35 -11.75 13.33
N LEU A 76 -8.49 -11.04 13.33
CA LEU A 76 -8.94 -10.20 14.45
C LEU A 76 -8.96 -10.96 15.79
N ARG A 77 -9.32 -12.25 15.79
CA ARG A 77 -9.41 -13.05 17.03
C ARG A 77 -8.05 -13.48 17.56
N ARG A 78 -7.03 -13.53 16.71
CA ARG A 78 -5.65 -13.87 17.13
C ARG A 78 -4.86 -12.64 17.57
N VAL A 79 -5.26 -11.47 17.11
CA VAL A 79 -4.60 -10.19 17.44
C VAL A 79 -5.13 -9.60 18.77
N ALA A 80 -6.42 -9.79 19.09
CA ALA A 80 -7.07 -9.30 20.30
C ALA A 80 -6.69 -10.10 21.57
#